data_AF-A0A645ARU3-F1
#
_entry.id   AF-A0A645ARU3-F1
#
_cell.length_a   1.000
_cell.length_b   1.000
_cell.length_c   1.000
_cell.angle_alpha   90.00
_cell.angle_beta   90.00
_cell.angle_gamma   90.00
#
_symmetry.space_group_name_H-M   'P 1'
#
loop_
_entity.id
_entity.type
_entity.pdbx_description
1 polymer ?
#
loop_
_entity_poly.entity_id
_entity_poly.type
_entity_poly.pdbx_seq_one_letter_code
_entity_poly.pdbx_strand_id
1 'polypeptide(L)'
;MKRRVLLSSAAPLLISGCSSYHGWFDLEWDEEVQLPDERVIVVHLKHSFERFGGFFEGLENGFSRYGGRSIARDSELTLDPGNGIGRITQLFKGFHPIFLGQNGGQWYAVLFGSYYYRSQEIPGQDWGEGGTYGQVAIQLIAERWTPISMSRLPAEFQIPNVMLLNGEAKELSAFNQKTVTLQDKEKWQVTHPPDNVRVRLVRPKSPTKHPDRISTSPEDSKQ
;
A
#
# COMPACT_ATOMS: atom_id res chain seq x y z
N MET A 1 -35.19 -58.94 30.13
CA MET A 1 -35.06 -60.01 29.11
C MET A 1 -34.88 -59.36 27.74
N LYS A 2 -33.82 -59.72 27.00
CA LYS A 2 -33.65 -59.72 25.51
C LYS A 2 -33.89 -58.36 24.78
N ARG A 3 -33.06 -57.84 23.86
CA ARG A 3 -32.00 -58.37 22.99
C ARG A 3 -31.19 -57.16 22.46
N ARG A 4 -29.87 -57.34 22.31
CA ARG A 4 -28.97 -56.55 21.44
C ARG A 4 -29.29 -56.82 19.96
N VAL A 5 -28.57 -56.13 19.04
CA VAL A 5 -28.35 -56.33 17.57
C VAL A 5 -29.01 -55.16 16.78
N LEU A 6 -28.37 -54.36 15.91
CA LEU A 6 -27.14 -54.48 15.11
C LEU A 6 -26.52 -53.11 14.74
N LEU A 7 -25.24 -53.16 14.40
CA LEU A 7 -24.45 -52.18 13.65
C LEU A 7 -25.16 -51.67 12.39
N SER A 8 -24.99 -50.38 12.09
CA SER A 8 -24.93 -49.87 10.72
C SER A 8 -23.57 -49.21 10.53
N SER A 9 -22.72 -49.85 9.74
CA SER A 9 -21.39 -49.42 9.35
C SER A 9 -21.45 -48.73 7.98
N ALA A 10 -20.57 -47.74 7.79
CA ALA A 10 -20.02 -47.23 6.53
C ALA A 10 -21.00 -46.42 5.64
N ALA A 11 -20.64 -45.31 5.00
CA ALA A 11 -19.46 -44.46 4.84
C ALA A 11 -19.94 -43.29 3.92
N PRO A 12 -19.09 -42.51 3.27
CA PRO A 12 -18.05 -41.61 3.74
C PRO A 12 -18.49 -40.15 3.51
N LEU A 13 -18.24 -39.24 4.46
CA LEU A 13 -18.20 -37.82 4.10
C LEU A 13 -16.81 -37.54 3.51
N LEU A 14 -16.64 -37.97 2.26
CA LEU A 14 -15.67 -37.40 1.34
C LEU A 14 -16.09 -35.94 1.09
N ILE A 15 -15.72 -35.04 2.01
CA ILE A 15 -15.64 -33.61 1.70
C ILE A 15 -14.35 -33.41 0.91
N SER A 16 -14.37 -33.89 -0.33
CA SER A 16 -13.45 -33.50 -1.36
C SER A 16 -14.26 -32.66 -2.35
N GLY A 17 -13.98 -31.37 -2.39
CA GLY A 17 -14.42 -30.52 -3.51
C GLY A 17 -14.98 -29.16 -3.11
N CYS A 18 -14.09 -28.27 -2.67
CA CYS A 18 -14.05 -26.87 -3.13
C CYS A 18 -12.77 -26.21 -2.60
N SER A 19 -11.60 -26.76 -2.95
CA SER A 19 -10.38 -25.96 -2.99
C SER A 19 -10.34 -25.26 -4.33
N SER A 20 -11.22 -24.27 -4.52
CA SER A 20 -10.89 -23.18 -5.44
C SER A 20 -9.56 -22.65 -4.94
N TYR A 21 -8.48 -22.95 -5.65
CA TYR A 21 -7.17 -22.33 -5.43
C TYR A 21 -7.40 -20.84 -5.63
N HIS A 22 -7.79 -20.14 -4.56
CA HIS A 22 -7.81 -18.70 -4.55
C HIS A 22 -6.36 -18.31 -4.74
N GLY A 23 -6.02 -17.80 -5.93
CA GLY A 23 -4.70 -17.23 -6.20
C GLY A 23 -4.32 -16.18 -5.15
N TRP A 24 -5.29 -15.68 -4.39
CA TRP A 24 -5.15 -14.69 -3.34
C TRP A 24 -4.55 -15.23 -2.04
N PHE A 25 -3.79 -14.39 -1.36
CA PHE A 25 -3.34 -14.59 0.02
C PHE A 25 -2.96 -13.27 0.66
N ASP A 26 -2.95 -13.25 1.98
CA ASP A 26 -2.58 -12.07 2.75
C ASP A 26 -1.25 -12.29 3.48
N LEU A 27 -0.46 -11.22 3.56
CA LEU A 27 0.63 -11.06 4.51
C LEU A 27 0.33 -9.83 5.36
N GLU A 28 0.49 -9.92 6.66
CA GLU A 28 0.22 -8.82 7.58
C GLU A 28 1.33 -8.67 8.61
N TRP A 29 1.63 -7.46 9.04
CA TRP A 29 2.63 -7.17 10.06
C TRP A 29 2.33 -5.84 10.75
N ASP A 30 2.87 -5.69 11.95
CA ASP A 30 2.99 -4.37 12.55
C ASP A 30 4.29 -3.73 12.06
N GLU A 31 4.32 -2.42 11.84
CA GLU A 31 5.48 -1.73 11.31
C GLU A 31 5.80 -0.47 12.10
N GLU A 32 7.06 -0.33 12.51
CA GLU A 32 7.60 0.92 13.04
C GLU A 32 7.76 1.94 11.91
N VAL A 33 7.07 3.07 11.99
CA VAL A 33 7.20 4.17 11.03
C VAL A 33 7.81 5.37 11.73
N GLN A 34 8.99 5.79 11.26
CA GLN A 34 9.60 7.04 11.71
C GLN A 34 8.97 8.21 10.95
N LEU A 35 8.32 9.09 11.69
CA LEU A 35 7.68 10.30 11.18
C LEU A 35 8.73 11.38 10.88
N PRO A 36 8.37 12.41 10.09
CA PRO A 36 9.27 13.52 9.77
C PRO A 36 9.72 14.34 10.98
N ASP A 37 9.02 14.25 12.12
CA ASP A 37 9.40 14.85 13.41
C ASP A 37 10.16 13.86 14.32
N GLU A 38 10.75 12.82 13.72
CA GLU A 38 11.58 11.78 14.33
C GLU A 38 10.85 10.82 15.29
N ARG A 39 9.59 11.08 15.61
CA ARG A 39 8.78 10.15 16.42
C ARG A 39 8.59 8.84 15.68
N VAL A 40 8.65 7.73 16.42
CA VAL A 40 8.33 6.41 15.90
C VAL A 40 6.93 6.02 16.36
N ILE A 41 6.09 5.65 15.39
CA ILE A 41 4.77 5.07 15.65
C ILE A 41 4.76 3.61 15.20
N VAL A 42 3.76 2.86 15.64
CA VAL A 42 3.50 1.51 15.10
C VAL A 42 2.16 1.53 14.38
N VAL A 43 2.17 1.08 13.13
CA VAL A 43 0.95 0.87 12.33
C VAL A 43 0.79 -0.61 12.02
N HIS A 44 -0.44 -1.05 11.79
CA HIS A 44 -0.69 -2.40 11.31
C HIS A 44 -0.97 -2.35 9.81
N LEU A 45 -0.25 -3.17 9.05
CA LEU A 45 -0.34 -3.28 7.61
C LEU A 45 -0.73 -4.70 7.23
N LYS A 46 -1.70 -4.81 6.34
CA LYS A 46 -2.09 -6.06 5.71
C LYS A 46 -2.05 -5.89 4.19
N HIS A 47 -1.36 -6.77 3.50
CA HIS A 47 -1.19 -6.73 2.05
C HIS A 47 -1.79 -7.99 1.44
N SER A 48 -2.72 -7.81 0.50
CA SER A 48 -3.28 -8.88 -0.28
C SER A 48 -2.49 -9.06 -1.57
N PHE A 49 -2.10 -10.29 -1.84
CA PHE A 49 -1.34 -10.69 -3.02
C PHE A 49 -2.17 -11.62 -3.88
N GLU A 50 -1.96 -11.55 -5.19
CA GLU A 50 -2.46 -12.54 -6.14
C GLU A 50 -1.28 -13.34 -6.70
N ARG A 51 -1.40 -14.67 -6.68
CA ARG A 51 -0.50 -15.61 -7.34
C ARG A 51 -0.87 -15.71 -8.80
N PHE A 52 0.13 -15.62 -9.67
CA PHE A 52 -0.01 -15.96 -11.08
C PHE A 52 0.52 -17.37 -11.29
N GLY A 53 -0.38 -18.31 -11.61
CA GLY A 53 0.00 -19.60 -12.15
C GLY A 53 0.52 -19.41 -13.57
N GLY A 54 1.79 -19.68 -13.82
CA GLY A 54 2.30 -19.71 -15.17
C GLY A 54 1.71 -20.90 -15.93
N PHE A 55 1.10 -20.65 -17.10
CA PHE A 55 0.82 -21.68 -18.12
C PHE A 55 2.10 -22.40 -18.60
N PHE A 56 3.30 -21.92 -18.22
CA PHE A 56 4.62 -22.43 -18.62
C PHE A 56 5.57 -22.67 -17.43
N GLU A 57 5.08 -23.09 -16.28
CA GLU A 57 5.96 -23.60 -15.21
C GLU A 57 5.50 -25.00 -14.78
N GLY A 58 5.93 -25.98 -15.57
CA GLY A 58 6.00 -27.35 -15.08
C GLY A 58 7.00 -27.42 -13.93
N LEU A 59 6.56 -28.00 -12.81
CA LEU A 59 7.35 -28.84 -11.91
C LEU A 59 8.71 -28.22 -11.53
N GLU A 60 8.82 -27.35 -10.53
CA GLU A 60 9.35 -27.80 -9.23
C GLU A 60 9.11 -26.81 -8.05
N ASN A 61 8.53 -25.62 -8.29
CA ASN A 61 8.34 -24.59 -7.24
C ASN A 61 6.86 -24.25 -6.93
N GLY A 62 5.92 -24.95 -7.58
CA GLY A 62 4.55 -24.48 -7.82
C GLY A 62 3.51 -24.58 -6.71
N PHE A 63 3.85 -24.93 -5.45
CA PHE A 63 2.84 -25.14 -4.41
C PHE A 63 3.22 -24.68 -2.99
N SER A 64 4.24 -23.84 -2.80
CA SER A 64 4.47 -23.28 -1.46
C SER A 64 3.50 -22.12 -1.20
N ARG A 65 3.00 -21.98 0.04
CA ARG A 65 2.01 -20.96 0.44
C ARG A 65 2.37 -19.54 -0.03
N TYR A 66 3.66 -19.23 -0.18
CA TYR A 66 4.15 -17.92 -0.62
C TYR A 66 5.08 -18.00 -1.84
N GLY A 67 5.14 -19.15 -2.52
CA GLY A 67 6.03 -19.38 -3.66
C GLY A 67 5.36 -19.10 -5.01
N GLY A 68 6.20 -19.00 -6.04
CA GLY A 68 5.79 -18.64 -7.40
C GLY A 68 5.66 -17.13 -7.61
N ARG A 69 5.39 -16.73 -8.85
CA ARG A 69 5.20 -15.31 -9.19
C ARG A 69 3.92 -14.79 -8.54
N SER A 70 4.03 -13.72 -7.78
CA SER A 70 2.90 -13.04 -7.15
C SER A 70 3.05 -11.53 -7.26
N ILE A 71 1.93 -10.81 -7.15
CA ILE A 71 1.89 -9.36 -7.15
C ILE A 71 1.06 -8.86 -5.98
N ALA A 72 1.53 -7.80 -5.32
CA ALA A 72 0.71 -7.07 -4.36
C ALA A 72 -0.44 -6.39 -5.09
N ARG A 73 -1.65 -6.55 -4.56
CA ARG A 73 -2.89 -6.04 -5.15
C ARG A 73 -3.46 -4.95 -4.28
N ASP A 74 -3.80 -5.27 -3.05
CA ASP A 74 -4.47 -4.36 -2.13
C ASP A 74 -3.67 -4.25 -0.83
N SER A 75 -3.85 -3.14 -0.12
CA SER A 75 -3.29 -2.98 1.23
C SER A 75 -4.30 -2.37 2.18
N GLU A 76 -4.36 -2.85 3.40
CA GLU A 76 -5.09 -2.25 4.49
C GLU A 76 -4.10 -1.64 5.49
N LEU A 77 -4.34 -0.39 5.88
CA LEU A 77 -3.60 0.30 6.93
C LEU A 77 -4.53 0.51 8.10
N THR A 78 -4.08 0.09 9.28
CA THR A 78 -4.68 0.45 10.56
C THR A 78 -3.71 1.31 11.36
N LEU A 79 -4.16 2.48 11.77
CA LEU A 79 -3.36 3.47 12.49
C LEU A 79 -4.17 4.05 13.66
N ASP A 80 -3.51 4.37 14.76
CA ASP A 80 -4.07 5.22 15.81
C ASP A 80 -3.51 6.64 15.64
N PRO A 81 -4.28 7.59 15.07
CA PRO A 81 -3.83 8.96 14.83
C PRO A 81 -3.72 9.79 16.11
N GLY A 82 -4.14 9.25 17.26
CA GLY A 82 -4.26 9.96 18.53
C GLY A 82 -5.47 10.90 18.57
N ASN A 83 -5.42 11.87 19.49
CA ASN A 83 -6.42 12.95 19.63
C ASN A 83 -7.86 12.49 19.89
N GLY A 84 -8.06 11.29 20.42
CA GLY A 84 -9.39 10.76 20.77
C GLY A 84 -10.23 10.27 19.59
N ILE A 85 -9.67 10.26 18.38
CA ILE A 85 -10.33 9.74 17.16
C ILE A 85 -10.43 8.19 17.20
N GLY A 86 -9.53 7.55 17.93
CA GLY A 86 -9.42 6.09 17.97
C GLY A 86 -8.80 5.52 16.70
N ARG A 87 -8.76 4.19 16.61
CA ARG A 87 -8.14 3.49 15.49
C ARG A 87 -8.92 3.67 14.18
N ILE A 88 -8.20 3.98 13.12
CA ILE A 88 -8.73 4.09 11.76
C ILE A 88 -8.14 2.97 10.93
N THR A 89 -9.02 2.21 10.27
CA THR A 89 -8.66 1.15 9.33
C THR A 89 -9.16 1.50 7.94
N GLN A 90 -8.28 1.46 6.94
CA GLN A 90 -8.61 1.78 5.55
C GLN A 90 -7.98 0.76 4.61
N LEU A 91 -8.81 0.10 3.81
CA LEU A 91 -8.40 -0.66 2.64
C LEU A 91 -8.06 0.30 1.49
N PHE A 92 -6.98 0.06 0.79
CA PHE A 92 -6.52 0.76 -0.41
C PHE A 92 -6.43 -0.26 -1.55
N LYS A 93 -7.48 -0.39 -2.36
CA LYS A 93 -7.46 -1.38 -3.43
C LYS A 93 -6.57 -0.94 -4.59
N GLY A 94 -5.68 -1.81 -5.05
CA GLY A 94 -4.72 -1.49 -6.10
C GLY A 94 -3.52 -0.64 -5.67
N PHE A 95 -3.44 -0.29 -4.38
CA PHE A 95 -2.47 0.62 -3.82
C PHE A 95 -1.81 0.03 -2.56
N HIS A 96 -0.61 0.50 -2.25
CA HIS A 96 0.05 0.28 -0.96
C HIS A 96 0.64 1.59 -0.43
N PRO A 97 0.57 1.86 0.89
CA PRO A 97 1.25 2.99 1.48
C PRO A 97 2.77 2.86 1.30
N ILE A 98 3.41 3.93 0.87
CA ILE A 98 4.88 4.06 0.83
C ILE A 98 5.37 5.14 1.79
N PHE A 99 4.48 6.02 2.21
CA PHE A 99 4.78 7.10 3.14
C PHE A 99 3.60 7.37 4.06
N LEU A 100 3.89 7.68 5.32
CA LEU A 100 2.94 8.17 6.31
C LEU A 100 3.60 9.29 7.13
N GLY A 101 2.92 10.43 7.27
CA GLY A 101 3.47 11.59 7.97
C GLY A 101 2.40 12.40 8.68
N GLN A 102 2.83 13.17 9.68
CA GLN A 102 1.99 14.13 10.36
C GLN A 102 2.65 15.51 10.31
N ASN A 103 1.89 16.55 9.97
CA ASN A 103 2.34 17.94 10.03
C ASN A 103 1.18 18.79 10.58
N GLY A 104 1.44 19.59 11.62
CA GLY A 104 0.42 20.46 12.23
C GLY A 104 -0.80 19.70 12.77
N GLY A 105 -0.60 18.49 13.31
CA GLY A 105 -1.68 17.61 13.79
C GLY A 105 -2.45 16.88 12.68
N GLN A 106 -2.18 17.20 11.42
CA GLN A 106 -2.83 16.61 10.27
C GLN A 106 -2.03 15.42 9.72
N TRP A 107 -2.72 14.30 9.49
CA TRP A 107 -2.15 13.11 8.89
C TRP A 107 -2.21 13.12 7.37
N TYR A 108 -1.16 12.60 6.74
CA TYR A 108 -0.98 12.46 5.31
C TYR A 108 -0.35 11.11 5.00
N ALA A 109 -0.70 10.52 3.85
CA ALA A 109 -0.02 9.36 3.32
C ALA A 109 0.23 9.52 1.83
N VAL A 110 1.25 8.82 1.34
CA VAL A 110 1.43 8.62 -0.11
C VAL A 110 1.25 7.14 -0.40
N LEU A 111 0.35 6.87 -1.33
CA LEU A 111 0.07 5.56 -1.86
C LEU A 111 0.85 5.36 -3.16
N PHE A 112 1.33 4.15 -3.37
CA PHE A 112 1.87 3.70 -4.65
C PHE A 112 0.96 2.61 -5.22
N GLY A 113 0.50 2.81 -6.44
CA GLY A 113 -0.43 1.95 -7.13
C GLY A 113 0.14 1.45 -8.44
N SER A 114 -0.32 0.28 -8.83
CA SER A 114 -0.03 -0.29 -10.15
C SER A 114 -1.12 0.10 -11.15
N TYR A 115 -0.80 0.07 -12.46
CA TYR A 115 -1.71 0.47 -13.54
C TYR A 115 -3.03 -0.34 -13.62
N TYR A 116 -3.13 -1.44 -12.87
CA TYR A 116 -4.24 -2.40 -12.96
C TYR A 116 -5.60 -1.86 -12.48
N TYR A 117 -5.65 -0.83 -11.62
CA TYR A 117 -6.89 -0.43 -10.94
C TYR A 117 -7.47 0.93 -11.34
N ARG A 118 -7.06 1.49 -12.49
CA ARG A 118 -7.67 2.73 -13.01
C ARG A 118 -9.16 2.60 -13.43
N SER A 119 -9.79 1.42 -13.33
CA SER A 119 -11.04 1.12 -14.06
C SER A 119 -12.24 0.67 -13.23
N GLN A 120 -12.15 0.59 -11.90
CA GLN A 120 -13.34 0.34 -11.05
C GLN A 120 -13.40 1.35 -9.92
N GLU A 121 -14.31 2.32 -10.04
CA GLU A 121 -14.73 3.15 -8.92
C GLU A 121 -15.18 2.22 -7.78
N ILE A 122 -14.42 2.20 -6.71
CA ILE A 122 -14.83 1.53 -5.48
C ILE A 122 -15.53 2.59 -4.64
N PRO A 123 -16.79 2.38 -4.24
CA PRO A 123 -17.52 3.35 -3.42
C PRO A 123 -16.71 3.74 -2.18
N GLY A 124 -16.45 5.03 -2.02
CA GLY A 124 -15.64 5.56 -0.90
C GLY A 124 -14.13 5.53 -1.11
N GLN A 125 -13.64 5.12 -2.28
CA GLN A 125 -12.23 5.08 -2.65
C GLN A 125 -12.01 5.72 -4.03
N ASP A 126 -12.34 7.00 -4.12
CA ASP A 126 -11.95 7.83 -5.25
C ASP A 126 -10.58 8.43 -4.93
N TRP A 127 -9.52 7.76 -5.38
CA TRP A 127 -8.15 8.20 -5.18
C TRP A 127 -7.72 9.25 -6.23
N GLY A 128 -8.63 9.67 -7.11
CA GLY A 128 -8.38 10.59 -8.22
C GLY A 128 -7.61 9.96 -9.39
N GLU A 129 -7.42 10.76 -10.45
CA GLU A 129 -6.56 10.37 -11.57
C GLU A 129 -5.08 10.33 -11.11
N GLY A 130 -4.51 9.12 -11.04
CA GLY A 130 -3.13 8.95 -10.61
C GLY A 130 -2.14 9.73 -11.48
N GLY A 131 -1.15 10.35 -10.85
CA GLY A 131 -0.06 11.05 -11.54
C GLY A 131 0.81 10.13 -12.41
N THR A 132 1.84 10.70 -13.03
CA THR A 132 2.70 10.10 -14.08
C THR A 132 3.33 8.73 -13.73
N TYR A 133 3.38 8.35 -12.44
CA TYR A 133 4.05 7.13 -11.96
C TYR A 133 3.23 6.29 -10.98
N GLY A 134 1.92 6.51 -10.85
CA GLY A 134 1.10 5.71 -9.93
C GLY A 134 1.23 6.07 -8.44
N GLN A 135 1.72 7.28 -8.10
CA GLN A 135 1.64 7.82 -6.74
C GLN A 135 0.37 8.65 -6.54
N VAL A 136 -0.26 8.54 -5.36
CA VAL A 136 -1.40 9.36 -4.93
C VAL A 136 -1.15 9.88 -3.52
N ALA A 137 -1.35 11.18 -3.30
CA ALA A 137 -1.34 11.77 -1.97
C ALA A 137 -2.74 11.79 -1.37
N ILE A 138 -2.84 11.42 -0.10
CA ILE A 138 -4.08 11.46 0.66
C ILE A 138 -3.87 12.18 2.00
N GLN A 139 -4.93 12.79 2.50
CA GLN A 139 -4.98 13.50 3.78
C GLN A 139 -6.15 12.97 4.61
N LEU A 140 -5.96 12.81 5.91
CA LEU A 140 -7.02 12.34 6.80
C LEU A 140 -7.92 13.49 7.27
N ILE A 141 -9.09 13.68 6.67
CA ILE A 141 -10.02 14.77 7.01
C ILE A 141 -11.27 14.16 7.65
N ALA A 142 -11.61 14.59 8.87
CA ALA A 142 -12.78 14.10 9.59
C ALA A 142 -12.88 12.55 9.56
N GLU A 143 -11.78 11.89 9.96
CA GLU A 143 -11.66 10.43 10.05
C GLU A 143 -11.67 9.69 8.70
N ARG A 144 -11.61 10.42 7.58
CA ARG A 144 -11.62 9.83 6.23
C ARG A 144 -10.40 10.25 5.42
N TRP A 145 -9.77 9.28 4.78
CA TRP A 145 -8.72 9.55 3.81
C TRP A 145 -9.31 10.17 2.55
N THR A 146 -8.84 11.36 2.22
CA THR A 146 -9.31 12.16 1.07
C THR A 146 -8.13 12.41 0.14
N PRO A 147 -8.28 12.22 -1.18
CA PRO A 147 -7.23 12.55 -2.15
C PRO A 147 -6.88 14.05 -2.11
N ILE A 148 -5.59 14.35 -2.25
CA ILE A 148 -5.09 15.71 -2.40
C ILE A 148 -4.07 15.77 -3.54
N SER A 149 -3.86 16.96 -4.10
CA SER A 149 -2.74 17.16 -5.03
C SER A 149 -1.41 16.89 -4.32
N MET A 150 -0.49 16.18 -4.98
CA MET A 150 0.89 15.98 -4.53
C MET A 150 1.60 17.30 -4.18
N SER A 151 1.22 18.42 -4.83
CA SER A 151 1.77 19.75 -4.54
C SER A 151 1.38 20.30 -3.16
N ARG A 152 0.36 19.72 -2.50
CA ARG A 152 -0.10 20.11 -1.16
C ARG A 152 0.63 19.39 -0.03
N LEU A 153 1.46 18.38 -0.32
CA LEU A 153 2.24 17.70 0.71
C LEU A 153 3.28 18.66 1.34
N PRO A 154 3.42 18.68 2.68
CA PRO A 154 4.50 19.41 3.38
C PRO A 154 5.89 19.09 2.84
N ALA A 155 6.74 20.11 2.62
CA ALA A 155 8.03 20.06 1.88
C ALA A 155 8.99 18.94 2.31
N GLU A 156 8.95 18.61 3.59
CA GLU A 156 9.75 17.58 4.26
C GLU A 156 9.32 16.15 3.92
N PHE A 157 8.12 15.94 3.36
CA PHE A 157 7.65 14.61 2.96
C PHE A 157 8.26 14.25 1.60
N GLN A 158 9.44 13.61 1.64
CA GLN A 158 10.22 13.28 0.43
C GLN A 158 10.63 11.82 0.32
N ILE A 159 10.82 11.14 1.46
CA ILE A 159 11.44 9.82 1.52
C ILE A 159 10.40 8.82 2.02
N PRO A 160 10.17 7.70 1.31
CA PRO A 160 9.34 6.62 1.81
C PRO A 160 9.80 6.16 3.19
N ASN A 161 8.86 6.03 4.12
CA ASN A 161 9.12 5.59 5.49
C ASN A 161 8.28 4.36 5.89
N VAL A 162 7.52 3.82 4.94
CA VAL A 162 6.86 2.51 5.04
C VAL A 162 7.66 1.46 4.27
N MET A 163 7.65 0.20 4.71
CA MET A 163 8.36 -0.89 4.06
C MET A 163 7.89 -1.03 2.61
N LEU A 164 8.83 -0.85 1.68
CA LEU A 164 8.54 -1.00 0.26
C LEU A 164 8.43 -2.48 -0.10
N LEU A 165 7.38 -2.84 -0.84
CA LEU A 165 7.13 -4.21 -1.30
C LEU A 165 8.00 -4.62 -2.50
N ASN A 166 9.27 -4.18 -2.51
CA ASN A 166 10.25 -4.57 -3.52
C ASN A 166 10.85 -5.92 -3.11
N GLY A 167 10.53 -7.00 -3.81
CA GLY A 167 10.99 -8.35 -3.49
C GLY A 167 9.93 -9.39 -3.82
N GLU A 168 10.21 -10.66 -3.58
CA GLU A 168 9.22 -11.71 -3.74
C GLU A 168 8.33 -11.84 -2.50
N ALA A 169 7.06 -12.21 -2.67
CA ALA A 169 6.17 -12.45 -1.53
C ALA A 169 6.68 -13.56 -0.60
N LYS A 170 7.48 -14.50 -1.13
CA LYS A 170 8.16 -15.52 -0.32
C LYS A 170 9.10 -14.89 0.71
N GLU A 171 9.85 -13.88 0.31
CA GLU A 171 10.79 -13.17 1.19
C GLU A 171 10.03 -12.29 2.18
N LEU A 172 9.02 -11.56 1.70
CA LEU A 172 8.13 -10.75 2.56
C LEU A 172 7.41 -11.60 3.61
N SER A 173 7.12 -12.88 3.31
CA SER A 173 6.45 -13.78 4.27
C SER A 173 7.25 -14.01 5.56
N ALA A 174 8.56 -13.72 5.56
CA ALA A 174 9.39 -13.77 6.76
C ALA A 174 8.96 -12.76 7.83
N PHE A 175 8.25 -11.69 7.44
CA PHE A 175 7.73 -10.64 8.33
C PHE A 175 6.29 -10.89 8.78
N ASN A 176 5.60 -11.87 8.20
CA ASN A 176 4.19 -12.12 8.48
C ASN A 176 3.95 -12.36 9.98
N GLN A 177 3.00 -11.63 10.55
CA GLN A 177 2.60 -11.61 11.96
C GLN A 177 3.73 -11.22 12.92
N LYS A 178 4.69 -10.42 12.45
CA LYS A 178 5.77 -9.85 13.26
C LYS A 178 5.67 -8.33 13.29
N THR A 179 6.51 -7.73 14.14
CA THR A 179 6.81 -6.31 14.06
C THR A 179 8.04 -6.10 13.18
N VAL A 180 7.87 -5.36 12.09
CA VAL A 180 8.95 -4.89 11.22
C VAL A 180 9.53 -3.62 11.84
N THR A 181 10.79 -3.71 12.27
CA THR A 181 11.50 -2.58 12.89
C THR A 181 12.13 -1.66 11.84
N LEU A 182 12.55 -0.47 12.25
CA LEU A 182 13.35 0.42 11.39
C LEU A 182 14.61 -0.29 10.85
N GLN A 183 15.28 -1.10 11.68
CA GLN A 183 16.47 -1.85 11.30
C GLN A 183 16.16 -2.95 10.26
N ASP A 184 15.00 -3.61 10.37
CA ASP A 184 14.58 -4.61 9.38
C ASP A 184 14.36 -3.95 8.01
N LYS A 185 13.81 -2.74 7.99
CA LYS A 185 13.63 -1.97 6.75
C LYS A 185 14.94 -1.52 6.14
N GLU A 186 15.91 -1.09 6.94
CA GLU A 186 17.26 -0.78 6.46
C GLU A 186 17.90 -2.01 5.79
N LYS A 187 17.85 -3.17 6.46
CA LYS A 187 18.35 -4.43 5.89
C LYS A 187 17.61 -4.82 4.61
N TRP A 188 16.29 -4.65 4.59
CA TRP A 188 15.46 -4.91 3.42
C TRP A 188 15.85 -4.03 2.23
N GLN A 189 16.10 -2.74 2.45
CA GLN A 189 16.52 -1.82 1.40
C GLN A 189 17.92 -2.13 0.86
N VAL A 190 18.81 -2.70 1.67
CA VAL A 190 20.13 -3.14 1.20
C VAL A 190 20.01 -4.32 0.22
N THR A 191 19.11 -5.28 0.51
CA THR A 191 18.90 -6.44 -0.36
C THR A 191 17.95 -6.17 -1.53
N HIS A 192 17.03 -5.23 -1.34
CA HIS A 192 16.00 -4.82 -2.30
C HIS A 192 16.03 -3.31 -2.50
N PRO A 193 17.11 -2.77 -3.11
CA PRO A 193 17.25 -1.34 -3.31
C PRO A 193 16.05 -0.81 -4.11
N PRO A 194 15.45 0.29 -3.66
CA PRO A 194 14.29 0.82 -4.35
C PRO A 194 14.73 1.35 -5.72
N ASP A 195 14.02 0.93 -6.77
CA ASP A 195 14.30 1.39 -8.14
C ASP A 195 14.27 2.92 -8.17
N ASN A 196 15.28 3.57 -8.76
CA ASN A 196 15.50 5.02 -8.75
C ASN A 196 14.26 5.82 -9.19
N VAL A 197 13.37 5.22 -9.98
CA VAL A 197 12.11 5.80 -10.44
C VAL A 197 11.02 5.81 -9.34
N ARG A 198 11.09 4.90 -8.36
CA ARG A 198 10.08 4.69 -7.31
C ARG A 198 10.36 5.43 -5.99
N VAL A 199 11.59 5.91 -5.76
CA VAL A 199 12.05 6.33 -4.41
C VAL A 199 11.75 7.78 -4.06
N ARG A 200 11.66 8.68 -5.04
CA ARG A 200 11.36 10.09 -4.72
C ARG A 200 9.86 10.30 -4.78
N LEU A 201 9.29 10.87 -3.72
CA LEU A 201 7.96 11.46 -3.78
C LEU A 201 8.03 12.61 -4.80
N VAL A 202 7.56 12.35 -6.02
CA VAL A 202 7.72 13.30 -7.13
C VAL A 202 6.74 14.44 -6.91
N ARG A 203 7.24 15.58 -6.43
CA ARG A 203 6.49 16.83 -6.54
C ARG A 203 6.51 17.28 -7.99
N PRO A 204 5.37 17.69 -8.56
CA PRO A 204 5.40 18.58 -9.71
C PRO A 204 6.28 19.78 -9.34
N LYS A 205 7.19 20.20 -10.24
CA LYS A 205 7.90 21.47 -10.04
C LYS A 205 6.83 22.54 -9.79
N SER A 206 6.91 23.23 -8.66
CA SER A 206 6.09 24.43 -8.44
C SER A 206 6.20 25.29 -9.69
N PRO A 207 5.10 25.79 -10.27
CA PRO A 207 5.20 26.69 -11.40
C PRO A 207 6.14 27.79 -10.98
N THR A 208 7.27 27.90 -11.66
CA THR A 208 8.21 29.00 -11.46
C THR A 208 7.35 30.24 -11.63
N LYS A 209 7.11 30.99 -10.55
CA LYS A 209 6.55 32.33 -10.67
C LYS A 209 7.50 33.04 -11.62
N HIS A 210 7.09 33.20 -12.87
CA HIS A 210 7.81 34.05 -13.78
C HIS A 210 7.78 35.42 -13.11
N PRO A 211 8.94 35.98 -12.73
CA PRO A 211 8.96 37.35 -12.26
C PRO A 211 8.39 38.20 -13.39
N ASP A 212 7.33 38.92 -13.04
CA ASP A 212 6.63 39.94 -13.80
C ASP A 212 7.24 40.21 -15.18
N ARG A 213 6.55 39.75 -16.23
CA ARG A 213 6.56 40.53 -17.47
C ARG A 213 5.91 41.86 -17.09
N ILE A 214 6.75 42.83 -16.74
CA ILE A 214 6.40 44.24 -16.76
C ILE A 214 5.83 44.48 -18.16
N SER A 215 4.51 44.58 -18.23
CA SER A 215 3.81 45.07 -19.39
C SER A 215 4.20 46.54 -19.53
N THR A 216 5.27 46.81 -20.28
CA THR A 216 5.53 48.14 -20.81
C THR A 216 4.44 48.43 -21.83
N SER A 217 3.36 49.06 -21.36
CA SER A 217 2.40 49.75 -22.20
C SER A 217 3.15 50.88 -22.91
N PRO A 218 3.14 50.98 -24.25
CA PRO A 218 3.60 52.18 -24.93
C PRO A 218 2.42 53.15 -25.03
N GLU A 219 2.31 54.06 -24.07
CA GLU A 219 1.66 55.34 -24.31
C GLU A 219 2.73 56.41 -24.50
N ASP A 220 2.42 57.30 -25.44
CA ASP A 220 3.02 58.61 -25.69
C ASP A 220 4.37 58.71 -26.39
N SER A 221 4.29 58.83 -27.72
CA SER A 221 5.05 59.86 -28.45
C SER A 221 4.23 60.38 -29.62
N LYS A 222 3.63 61.56 -29.42
CA LYS A 222 3.18 62.46 -30.48
C LYS A 222 4.36 62.82 -31.40
N GLN A 223 4.16 62.72 -32.70
CA GLN A 223 4.40 63.79 -33.69
C GLN A 223 3.72 63.46 -35.01
#